data_AF-A0A6A4PDQ1-F1
#
_entry.id   AF-A0A6A4PDQ1-F1
#
_cell.length_a   1.000
_cell.length_b   1.000
_cell.length_c   1.000
_cell.angle_alpha   90.00
_cell.angle_beta   90.00
_cell.angle_gamma   90.00
#
_symmetry.space_group_name_H-M   'P 1'
#
loop_
_entity.id
_entity.type
_entity.pdbx_description
1 polymer ?
#
loop_
_entity_poly.entity_id
_entity_poly.type
_entity_poly.pdbx_seq_one_letter_code
_entity_poly.pdbx_strand_id
1 'polypeptide(L)'
;MYHQCQHAVTGAEVVRMYKTLLGSQGFRKGIDLYFKRHDGQAVTCEDFYAAMRDANNADFANFLLWYSQAGTPIVKVKTSYNPEAHTFSLKFSQEIPTTPGQSVKEPMFIPVSVGLLDSTGKDIPLSAFYHDGTLVSVSSKDQSVFTTVLRVTKVVSIFSFYMYF
;
A
#
# COMPACT_ATOMS: atom_id res chain seq x y z
N MET A 1 5.07 -30.62 5.77
CA MET A 1 4.77 -29.88 7.01
C MET A 1 5.27 -28.42 7.02
N TYR A 2 5.71 -27.85 5.88
CA TYR A 2 6.10 -26.43 5.79
C TYR A 2 5.02 -25.51 5.16
N HIS A 3 3.91 -26.08 4.67
CA HIS A 3 2.90 -25.32 3.93
C HIS A 3 1.89 -24.56 4.83
N GLN A 4 1.74 -24.90 6.11
CA GLN A 4 0.74 -24.27 6.99
C GLN A 4 1.24 -23.00 7.70
N CYS A 5 2.53 -22.90 8.02
CA CYS A 5 3.07 -21.74 8.75
C CYS A 5 3.15 -20.47 7.88
N GLN A 6 3.25 -20.64 6.56
CA GLN A 6 3.33 -19.54 5.61
C GLN A 6 2.02 -18.73 5.55
N HIS A 7 0.87 -19.35 5.82
CA HIS A 7 -0.44 -18.68 5.79
C HIS A 7 -0.69 -17.75 6.98
N ALA A 8 -0.20 -18.08 8.18
CA ALA A 8 -0.49 -17.28 9.38
C ALA A 8 0.33 -15.99 9.42
N VAL A 9 1.64 -16.06 9.15
CA VAL A 9 2.53 -14.88 9.14
C VAL A 9 2.18 -13.95 7.99
N THR A 10 1.96 -14.48 6.78
CA THR A 10 1.51 -13.66 5.65
C THR A 10 0.11 -13.10 5.88
N GLY A 11 -0.81 -13.86 6.49
CA GLY A 11 -2.14 -13.39 6.83
C GLY A 11 -2.15 -12.18 7.76
N ALA A 12 -1.35 -12.20 8.83
CA ALA A 12 -1.22 -11.05 9.75
C ALA A 12 -0.65 -9.82 9.04
N GLU A 13 0.31 -10.00 8.12
CA GLU A 13 0.87 -8.93 7.32
C GLU A 13 -0.13 -8.33 6.34
N VAL A 14 -1.00 -9.16 5.73
CA VAL A 14 -2.10 -8.68 4.88
C VAL A 14 -3.10 -7.84 5.68
N VAL A 15 -3.43 -8.24 6.90
CA VAL A 15 -4.27 -7.43 7.80
C VAL A 15 -3.58 -6.10 8.15
N ARG A 16 -2.27 -6.12 8.40
CA ARG A 16 -1.48 -4.90 8.66
C ARG A 16 -1.47 -3.95 7.46
N MET A 17 -1.44 -4.47 6.23
CA MET A 17 -1.52 -3.66 5.01
C MET A 17 -2.84 -2.88 4.90
N TYR A 18 -3.99 -3.49 5.24
CA TYR A 18 -5.26 -2.73 5.32
C TYR A 18 -5.17 -1.60 6.34
N LYS A 19 -4.58 -1.85 7.51
CA LYS A 19 -4.41 -0.83 8.54
C LYS A 19 -3.49 0.31 8.08
N THR A 20 -2.42 0.01 7.35
CA THR A 20 -1.55 1.02 6.73
C THR A 20 -2.33 1.88 5.73
N LEU A 21 -3.18 1.27 4.90
CA LEU A 21 -3.94 1.98 3.88
C LEU A 21 -5.10 2.83 4.41
N LEU A 22 -5.80 2.32 5.41
CA LEU A 22 -7.01 2.93 5.96
C LEU A 22 -6.75 3.81 7.19
N GLY A 23 -5.56 3.67 7.78
CA GLY A 23 -5.28 4.15 9.12
C GLY A 23 -6.11 3.44 10.19
N SER A 24 -5.86 3.75 11.46
CA SER A 24 -6.54 3.11 12.59
C SER A 24 -8.06 3.32 12.57
N GLN A 25 -8.53 4.53 12.21
CA GLN A 25 -9.96 4.83 12.17
C GLN A 25 -10.68 4.12 11.02
N GLY A 26 -10.12 4.15 9.81
CA GLY A 26 -10.74 3.48 8.67
C GLY A 26 -10.74 1.97 8.81
N PHE A 27 -9.64 1.41 9.34
CA PHE A 27 -9.58 -0.02 9.67
C PHE A 27 -10.65 -0.40 10.69
N ARG A 28 -10.82 0.40 11.76
CA ARG A 28 -11.86 0.15 12.78
C ARG A 28 -13.26 0.15 12.16
N LYS A 29 -13.57 1.14 11.32
CA LYS A 29 -14.85 1.18 10.59
C LYS A 29 -15.10 -0.08 9.76
N GLY A 30 -14.05 -0.57 9.08
CA GLY A 30 -14.11 -1.81 8.31
C GLY A 30 -14.40 -3.03 9.19
N ILE A 31 -13.74 -3.14 10.34
CA ILE A 31 -14.01 -4.20 11.33
C ILE A 31 -15.44 -4.13 11.87
N ASP A 32 -15.93 -2.95 12.21
CA ASP A 32 -17.30 -2.77 12.71
C ASP A 32 -18.34 -3.21 11.65
N LEU A 33 -18.12 -2.86 10.39
CA LEU A 33 -18.99 -3.29 9.28
C LEU A 33 -18.89 -4.80 9.04
N TYR A 34 -17.70 -5.38 9.13
CA TYR A 34 -17.47 -6.81 8.96
C TYR A 34 -18.27 -7.63 9.97
N PHE A 35 -18.14 -7.31 11.27
CA PHE A 35 -18.92 -7.98 12.32
C PHE A 35 -20.42 -7.76 12.13
N LYS A 36 -20.85 -6.53 11.80
CA LYS A 36 -22.27 -6.25 11.53
C LYS A 36 -22.87 -7.15 10.44
N ARG A 37 -22.10 -7.51 9.41
CA ARG A 37 -22.55 -8.31 8.27
C ARG A 37 -22.48 -9.82 8.54
N HIS A 38 -21.49 -10.26 9.28
CA HIS A 38 -21.08 -11.66 9.28
C HIS A 38 -20.95 -12.32 10.66
N ASP A 39 -21.41 -11.66 11.73
CA ASP A 39 -21.40 -12.28 13.05
C ASP A 39 -22.16 -13.62 13.06
N GLY A 40 -21.56 -14.64 13.67
CA GLY A 40 -22.07 -16.02 13.71
C GLY A 40 -22.01 -16.81 12.39
N GLN A 41 -21.34 -16.31 11.35
CA GLN A 41 -21.25 -16.97 10.04
C GLN A 41 -19.87 -17.56 9.76
N ALA A 42 -19.80 -18.55 8.87
CA ALA A 42 -18.57 -18.95 8.20
C ALA A 42 -18.31 -18.01 7.01
N VAL A 43 -17.13 -17.42 6.95
CA VAL A 43 -16.79 -16.29 6.07
C VAL A 43 -15.54 -16.53 5.23
N THR A 44 -15.39 -15.73 4.18
CA THR A 44 -14.27 -15.78 3.23
C THR A 44 -13.33 -14.58 3.38
N CYS A 45 -12.17 -14.62 2.70
CA CYS A 45 -11.24 -13.48 2.66
C CYS A 45 -11.83 -12.30 1.86
N GLU A 46 -12.64 -12.63 0.85
CA GLU A 46 -13.37 -11.70 0.01
C GLU A 46 -14.42 -10.92 0.81
N ASP A 47 -15.08 -11.55 1.80
CA ASP A 47 -16.00 -10.87 2.71
C ASP A 47 -15.29 -9.81 3.57
N PHE A 48 -14.11 -10.16 4.09
CA PHE A 48 -13.28 -9.22 4.86
C PHE A 48 -12.79 -8.04 3.98
N TYR A 49 -12.31 -8.34 2.76
CA TYR A 49 -11.96 -7.33 1.77
C TYR A 49 -13.13 -6.40 1.47
N ALA A 50 -14.32 -6.95 1.21
CA ALA A 50 -15.52 -6.19 0.89
C ALA A 50 -15.93 -5.27 2.03
N ALA A 51 -15.93 -5.76 3.28
CA ALA A 51 -16.23 -4.92 4.44
C ALA A 51 -15.22 -3.77 4.62
N MET A 52 -13.92 -4.03 4.45
CA MET A 52 -12.89 -3.00 4.52
C MET A 52 -13.05 -1.92 3.45
N ARG A 53 -13.32 -2.35 2.21
CA ARG A 53 -13.52 -1.49 1.06
C ARG A 53 -14.76 -0.61 1.24
N ASP A 54 -15.91 -1.24 1.52
CA ASP A 54 -17.21 -0.59 1.56
C ASP A 54 -17.32 0.41 2.72
N ALA A 55 -16.78 0.08 3.90
CA ALA A 55 -16.83 0.97 5.07
C ALA A 55 -16.04 2.28 4.88
N ASN A 56 -15.11 2.29 3.92
CA ASN A 56 -14.18 3.39 3.71
C ASN A 56 -14.33 4.04 2.33
N ASN A 57 -15.21 3.53 1.48
CA ASN A 57 -15.28 3.87 0.05
C ASN A 57 -13.88 3.87 -0.60
N ALA A 58 -13.06 2.89 -0.22
CA ALA A 58 -11.67 2.81 -0.60
C ALA A 58 -11.52 1.98 -1.88
N ASP A 59 -10.53 2.33 -2.71
CA ASP A 59 -10.11 1.48 -3.83
C ASP A 59 -8.85 0.70 -3.46
N PHE A 60 -8.94 -0.62 -3.62
CA PHE A 60 -7.90 -1.60 -3.34
C PHE A 60 -7.70 -2.50 -4.56
N ALA A 61 -7.57 -1.89 -5.75
CA ALA A 61 -7.29 -2.59 -7.01
C ALA A 61 -6.24 -3.70 -6.82
N ASN A 62 -6.53 -4.90 -7.33
CA ASN A 62 -5.65 -6.08 -7.30
C ASN A 62 -5.21 -6.55 -5.89
N PHE A 63 -5.75 -6.01 -4.79
CA PHE A 63 -5.33 -6.39 -3.44
C PHE A 63 -5.68 -7.85 -3.10
N LEU A 64 -6.77 -8.39 -3.66
CA LEU A 64 -7.17 -9.79 -3.49
C LEU A 64 -6.10 -10.79 -3.98
N LEU A 65 -5.15 -10.37 -4.83
CA LEU A 65 -4.02 -11.20 -5.21
C LEU A 65 -3.19 -11.66 -4.01
N TRP A 66 -3.18 -10.93 -2.89
CA TRP A 66 -2.53 -11.38 -1.65
C TRP A 66 -3.11 -12.65 -1.04
N TYR A 67 -4.34 -13.02 -1.42
CA TYR A 67 -4.97 -14.26 -0.97
C TYR A 67 -4.82 -15.40 -1.99
N SER A 68 -4.64 -15.10 -3.28
CA SER A 68 -4.69 -16.08 -4.37
C SER A 68 -3.35 -16.33 -5.07
N GLN A 69 -2.42 -15.37 -5.05
CA GLN A 69 -1.13 -15.46 -5.71
C GLN A 69 -0.02 -15.81 -4.72
N ALA A 70 0.61 -16.95 -4.91
CA ALA A 70 1.75 -17.40 -4.11
C ALA A 70 3.04 -16.69 -4.50
N GLY A 71 4.01 -16.67 -3.59
CA GLY A 71 5.34 -16.10 -3.79
C GLY A 71 5.52 -14.75 -3.10
N THR A 72 6.78 -14.37 -2.96
CA THR A 72 7.15 -13.11 -2.29
C THR A 72 7.53 -12.08 -3.36
N PRO A 73 6.83 -10.92 -3.42
CA PRO A 73 7.21 -9.85 -4.34
C PRO A 73 8.62 -9.34 -4.07
N ILE A 74 9.38 -9.16 -5.14
CA ILE A 74 10.67 -8.48 -5.13
C ILE A 74 10.42 -7.06 -5.60
N VAL A 75 10.67 -6.08 -4.71
CA VAL A 75 10.50 -4.65 -5.00
C VAL A 75 11.87 -3.99 -5.07
N LYS A 76 12.14 -3.27 -6.16
CA LYS A 76 13.34 -2.45 -6.36
C LYS A 76 12.94 -0.99 -6.43
N VAL A 77 13.71 -0.12 -5.78
CA VAL A 77 13.49 1.33 -5.77
C VAL A 77 14.72 2.02 -6.31
N LYS A 78 14.53 2.92 -7.28
CA LYS A 78 15.56 3.86 -7.74
C LYS A 78 15.10 5.26 -7.43
N THR A 79 15.99 6.09 -6.91
CA THR A 79 15.71 7.49 -6.58
C THR A 79 16.51 8.42 -7.48
N SER A 80 15.97 9.61 -7.73
CA SER A 80 16.67 10.68 -8.45
C SER A 80 16.16 12.03 -7.98
N TYR A 81 17.06 13.02 -7.89
CA TYR A 81 16.70 14.40 -7.58
C TYR A 81 17.05 15.30 -8.77
N ASN A 82 16.09 16.11 -9.21
CA ASN A 82 16.30 17.17 -10.18
C ASN A 82 16.33 18.52 -9.45
N PRO A 83 17.50 19.19 -9.35
CA PRO A 83 17.62 20.46 -8.65
C PRO A 83 16.93 21.62 -9.38
N GLU A 84 16.90 21.63 -10.71
CA GLU A 84 16.26 22.70 -11.50
C GLU A 84 14.74 22.67 -11.36
N ALA A 85 14.17 21.46 -11.31
CA ALA A 85 12.73 21.25 -11.13
C ALA A 85 12.33 21.07 -9.66
N HIS A 86 13.27 21.14 -8.72
CA HIS A 86 13.04 20.89 -7.29
C HIS A 86 12.24 19.60 -7.01
N THR A 87 12.54 18.54 -7.76
CA THR A 87 11.70 17.33 -7.78
C THR A 87 12.53 16.11 -7.35
N PHE A 88 12.05 15.41 -6.33
CA PHE A 88 12.56 14.12 -5.92
C PHE A 88 11.65 12.99 -6.40
N SER A 89 12.19 12.08 -7.20
CA SER A 89 11.44 10.99 -7.81
C SER A 89 11.89 9.63 -7.27
N LEU A 90 10.91 8.77 -6.99
CA LEU A 90 11.11 7.36 -6.67
C LEU A 90 10.46 6.51 -7.76
N LYS A 91 11.25 5.69 -8.43
CA LYS A 91 10.79 4.67 -9.38
C LYS A 91 10.79 3.32 -8.70
N PHE A 92 9.60 2.80 -8.44
CA PHE A 92 9.39 1.45 -7.96
C PHE A 92 9.26 0.50 -9.15
N SER A 93 9.84 -0.69 -9.01
CA SER A 93 9.57 -1.82 -9.89
C SER A 93 9.33 -3.05 -9.03
N GLN A 94 8.30 -3.83 -9.37
CA GLN A 94 7.98 -5.08 -8.69
C GLN A 94 7.91 -6.25 -9.67
N GLU A 95 8.32 -7.41 -9.20
CA GLU A 95 8.15 -8.69 -9.88
C GLU A 95 7.90 -9.78 -8.85
N ILE A 96 7.17 -10.82 -9.24
CA ILE A 96 6.99 -12.02 -8.41
C ILE A 96 7.55 -13.20 -9.21
N PRO A 97 8.56 -13.93 -8.69
CA PRO A 97 9.05 -15.14 -9.35
C PRO A 97 7.94 -16.19 -9.50
N THR A 98 8.02 -16.99 -10.56
CA THR A 98 7.09 -18.11 -10.77
C THR A 98 7.16 -19.11 -9.62
N THR A 99 6.01 -19.67 -9.24
CA THR A 99 5.93 -20.71 -8.20
C THR A 99 5.34 -21.99 -8.80
N PRO A 100 5.57 -23.18 -8.20
CA PRO A 100 4.92 -24.41 -8.65
C PRO A 100 3.40 -24.23 -8.76
N GLY A 101 2.81 -24.64 -9.88
CA GLY A 101 1.37 -24.49 -10.15
C GLY A 101 0.90 -23.07 -10.49
N GLN A 102 1.79 -22.06 -10.48
CA GLN A 102 1.47 -20.68 -10.87
C GLN A 102 2.65 -20.05 -11.62
N SER A 103 2.69 -20.26 -12.94
CA SER A 103 3.71 -19.70 -13.84
C SER A 103 3.41 -18.27 -14.28
N VAL A 104 2.15 -17.85 -14.23
CA VAL A 104 1.73 -16.48 -14.54
C VAL A 104 1.60 -15.70 -13.23
N LYS A 105 2.15 -14.48 -13.21
CA LYS A 105 2.14 -13.60 -12.04
C LYS A 105 1.72 -12.18 -12.43
N GLU A 106 0.85 -11.60 -11.62
CA GLU A 106 0.34 -10.24 -11.76
C GLU A 106 0.96 -9.32 -10.68
N PRO A 107 1.15 -8.02 -10.95
CA PRO A 107 1.64 -7.08 -9.95
C PRO A 107 0.67 -6.98 -8.78
N MET A 108 1.21 -7.04 -7.56
CA MET A 108 0.42 -6.99 -6.33
C MET A 108 0.26 -5.54 -5.87
N PHE A 109 -0.78 -5.28 -5.07
CA PHE A 109 -0.92 -4.01 -4.39
C PHE A 109 0.04 -3.98 -3.19
N ILE A 110 1.10 -3.17 -3.24
CA ILE A 110 2.09 -3.06 -2.16
C ILE A 110 2.02 -1.64 -1.57
N PRO A 111 1.50 -1.47 -0.33
CA PRO A 111 1.51 -0.19 0.35
C PRO A 111 2.90 0.08 0.94
N VAL A 112 3.52 1.19 0.53
CA VAL A 112 4.84 1.62 1.01
C VAL A 112 4.71 2.93 1.77
N SER A 113 4.91 2.88 3.09
CA SER A 113 4.97 4.09 3.92
C SER A 113 6.28 4.81 3.69
N VAL A 114 6.24 6.10 3.38
CA VAL A 114 7.42 6.94 3.13
C VAL A 114 7.34 8.25 3.89
N GLY A 115 8.50 8.72 4.34
CA GLY A 115 8.74 10.07 4.83
C GLY A 115 10.02 10.60 4.18
N LEU A 116 10.12 11.92 4.03
CA LEU A 116 11.30 12.58 3.45
C LEU A 116 12.04 13.33 4.54
N LEU A 117 13.37 13.25 4.50
CA LEU A 117 14.27 13.94 5.42
C LEU A 117 15.13 14.94 4.65
N ASP A 118 15.44 16.08 5.27
CA ASP A 118 16.42 17.04 4.75
C ASP A 118 17.87 16.62 5.05
N SER A 119 18.84 17.42 4.60
CA SER A 119 20.26 17.15 4.83
C SER A 119 20.68 17.19 6.30
N THR A 120 19.84 17.73 7.19
CA THR A 120 20.06 17.75 8.64
C THR A 120 19.39 16.56 9.34
N GLY A 121 18.65 15.74 8.60
CA GLY A 121 17.89 14.61 9.13
C GLY A 121 16.53 14.98 9.69
N LYS A 122 16.02 16.20 9.43
CA LYS A 122 14.70 16.64 9.89
C LYS A 122 13.62 16.28 8.87
N ASP A 123 12.44 15.91 9.36
CA ASP A 123 11.29 15.60 8.52
C ASP A 123 10.85 16.81 7.66
N ILE A 124 10.63 16.53 6.38
CA ILE A 124 10.09 17.48 5.40
C ILE A 124 8.57 17.28 5.33
N PRO A 125 7.76 18.34 5.55
CA PRO A 125 6.32 18.27 5.38
C PRO A 125 5.92 17.86 3.96
N LEU A 126 5.01 16.89 3.86
CA LEU A 126 4.43 16.38 2.62
C LEU A 126 3.04 16.98 2.42
N SER A 127 2.85 17.68 1.30
CA SER A 127 1.56 18.26 0.91
C SER A 127 0.92 17.53 -0.25
N ALA A 128 1.72 17.12 -1.24
CA ALA A 128 1.26 16.36 -2.39
C ALA A 128 2.43 15.64 -3.08
N PHE A 129 2.10 14.66 -3.91
CA PHE A 129 3.05 14.02 -4.82
C PHE A 129 2.34 13.63 -6.11
N TYR A 130 3.10 13.44 -7.17
CA TYR A 130 2.59 12.89 -8.43
C TYR A 130 2.78 11.38 -8.45
N HIS A 131 1.74 10.63 -8.81
CA HIS A 131 1.80 9.20 -9.11
C HIS A 131 1.49 9.00 -10.59
N ASP A 132 2.47 8.55 -11.37
CA ASP A 132 2.36 8.35 -12.82
C ASP A 132 1.70 9.55 -13.54
N GLY A 133 2.09 10.78 -13.14
CA GLY A 133 1.58 12.03 -13.71
C GLY A 133 0.27 12.56 -13.09
N THR A 134 -0.37 11.81 -12.21
CA THR A 134 -1.58 12.25 -11.49
C THR A 134 -1.21 12.85 -10.14
N LEU A 135 -1.69 14.06 -9.83
CA LEU A 135 -1.47 14.69 -8.53
C LEU A 135 -2.29 14.00 -7.43
N VAL A 136 -1.63 13.63 -6.34
CA VAL A 136 -2.22 13.04 -5.13
C VAL A 136 -1.95 13.97 -3.95
N SER A 137 -3.01 14.51 -3.36
CA SER A 137 -2.92 15.35 -2.17
C SER A 137 -2.69 14.52 -0.91
N VAL A 138 -1.80 14.98 -0.06
CA VAL A 138 -1.56 14.46 1.29
C VAL A 138 -2.15 15.48 2.27
N SER A 139 -3.38 15.22 2.74
CA SER A 139 -4.07 16.14 3.66
C SER A 139 -4.33 15.46 5.00
N SER A 140 -3.98 16.15 6.08
CA SER A 140 -4.54 15.94 7.43
C SER A 140 -5.13 17.26 7.90
N LYS A 141 -6.23 17.21 8.67
CA LYS A 141 -6.97 18.37 9.18
C LYS A 141 -6.03 19.32 9.93
N ASP A 142 -5.52 20.32 9.22
CA ASP A 142 -4.70 21.44 9.70
C ASP A 142 -3.37 21.08 10.39
N GLN A 143 -2.81 19.90 10.10
CA GLN A 143 -1.51 19.47 10.62
C GLN A 143 -0.55 19.08 9.50
N SER A 144 0.72 19.47 9.65
CA SER A 144 1.80 19.01 8.79
C SER A 144 1.85 17.49 8.78
N VAL A 145 1.79 16.90 7.59
CA VAL A 145 1.91 15.45 7.40
C VAL A 145 3.34 15.15 7.00
N PHE A 146 4.01 14.24 7.70
CA PHE A 146 5.41 13.88 7.42
C PHE A 146 5.56 12.50 6.78
N THR A 147 4.48 11.71 6.80
CA THR A 147 4.44 10.35 6.27
C THR A 147 3.25 10.18 5.35
N THR A 148 3.44 9.57 4.19
CA THR A 148 2.37 9.18 3.27
C THR A 148 2.54 7.73 2.82
N VAL A 149 1.49 7.13 2.29
CA VAL A 149 1.49 5.75 1.79
C VAL A 149 1.44 5.77 0.26
N LEU A 150 2.52 5.31 -0.37
CA LEU A 150 2.60 5.09 -1.80
C LEU A 150 1.93 3.75 -2.15
N ARG A 151 1.11 3.75 -3.20
CA ARG A 151 0.37 2.57 -3.66
C ARG A 151 1.05 2.00 -4.90
N VAL A 152 1.91 0.99 -4.72
CA VAL A 152 2.59 0.34 -5.85
C VAL A 152 1.69 -0.77 -6.36
N THR A 153 1.03 -0.57 -7.50
CA THR A 153 0.03 -1.51 -8.05
C THR A 153 0.38 -2.04 -9.44
N LYS A 154 1.38 -1.46 -10.09
CA LYS A 154 1.87 -1.83 -11.42
C LYS A 154 3.26 -2.44 -11.32
N VAL A 155 3.70 -3.10 -12.40
CA VAL A 155 5.09 -3.59 -12.54
C VAL A 155 6.09 -2.46 -12.34
N VAL A 156 5.77 -1.25 -12.83
CA VAL A 156 6.54 -0.02 -12.61
C VAL A 156 5.60 1.09 -12.18
N SER A 157 5.97 1.81 -11.12
CA SER A 157 5.25 2.99 -10.64
C SER A 157 6.25 4.10 -10.32
N ILE A 158 5.93 5.33 -10.72
CA ILE A 158 6.76 6.51 -10.47
C ILE A 158 6.02 7.44 -9.53
N PHE A 159 6.71 7.87 -8.47
CA PHE A 159 6.24 8.84 -7.50
C PHE A 159 7.19 10.03 -7.50
N SER A 160 6.67 11.25 -7.62
CA SER A 160 7.49 12.47 -7.62
C SER A 160 6.98 13.48 -6.61
N PHE A 161 7.88 13.94 -5.75
CA PHE A 161 7.63 14.93 -4.71
C PHE A 161 8.28 16.24 -5.11
N TYR A 162 7.49 17.31 -5.13
CA TYR A 162 8.01 18.66 -5.28
C TYR A 162 8.48 19.16 -3.92
N MET A 163 9.73 19.59 -3.84
CA MET A 163 10.40 19.98 -2.62
C MET A 163 10.65 21.48 -2.64
N TYR A 164 9.90 22.23 -1.85
CA TYR A 164 10.19 23.64 -1.61
C TYR A 164 11.16 23.68 -0.42
N PHE A 165 12.44 23.96 -0.69
CA PHE A 165 13.45 24.22 0.33
C PHE A 165 13.40 25.67 0.80
#